data_AF-D7UZJ6-F1
#
_entry.id   AF-D7UZJ6-F1
#
_cell.length_a   1.000
_cell.length_b   1.000
_cell.length_c   1.000
_cell.angle_alpha   90.00
_cell.angle_beta   90.00
_cell.angle_gamma   90.00
#
_symmetry.space_group_name_H-M   'P 1'
#
loop_
_entity.id
_entity.type
_entity.pdbx_description
1 polymer ?
#
loop_
_entity_poly.entity_id
_entity_poly.type
_entity_poly.pdbx_seq_one_letter_code
_entity_poly.pdbx_strand_id
1 'polypeptide(L)'
;MAGAKGLFVAMIVGIFTTEIYHFIVKQGWTIKMPEGVPPAVTSGFVALIPSFVIFILVGLIASVLKATTGLSLTEIIYQLLQAPFQQIGDTIPAMCLLMFARGFLWFFGIHGTNVLGPISDSILLPNIEENARYFAQGVSAYDVPKIATSSFISQFVSIGGTGVGLAFVIAVIIISRSKATRKLSIGATPGVLFNINEPILYGVPIVLNASLIIPFLLTPIVLIIVGYIAMGTVLVPKTVALVPWNMPVLIGGYLSTGGSFRGVILQIVDVVIATLIYLPFIKLNDRVEAKINVAEKQKSQRIDKGAKMRWEIN
;
A
#
# COMPACT_ATOMS: atom_id res chain seq x y z
N MET A 1 14.67 -1.53 -22.07
CA MET A 1 13.91 -1.77 -20.82
C MET A 1 12.79 -0.74 -20.75
N ALA A 2 11.60 -1.09 -21.24
CA ALA A 2 10.37 -0.35 -20.98
C ALA A 2 9.49 -1.27 -20.11
N GLY A 3 8.91 -0.75 -19.01
CA GLY A 3 8.21 -1.57 -18.01
C GLY A 3 8.65 -1.24 -16.57
N ALA A 4 8.31 -2.08 -15.59
CA ALA A 4 8.53 -1.82 -14.18
C ALA A 4 10.03 -1.74 -13.80
N LYS A 5 10.91 -2.37 -14.58
CA LYS A 5 12.38 -2.21 -14.45
C LYS A 5 12.89 -0.79 -14.72
N GLY A 6 12.06 0.09 -15.27
CA GLY A 6 12.38 1.51 -15.46
C GLY A 6 11.93 2.42 -14.32
N LEU A 7 11.14 1.94 -13.34
CA LEU A 7 10.52 2.80 -12.31
C LEU A 7 11.55 3.49 -11.44
N PHE A 8 12.56 2.75 -10.95
CA PHE A 8 13.61 3.32 -10.10
C PHE A 8 14.46 4.32 -10.88
N VAL A 9 14.75 4.01 -12.14
CA VAL A 9 15.44 4.93 -13.08
C VAL A 9 14.63 6.20 -13.29
N ALA A 10 13.32 6.08 -13.52
CA ALA A 10 12.43 7.20 -13.72
C ALA A 10 12.35 8.11 -12.48
N MET A 11 12.37 7.54 -11.27
CA MET A 11 12.42 8.33 -10.03
C MET A 11 13.71 9.15 -9.94
N ILE A 12 14.87 8.53 -10.14
CA ILE A 12 16.17 9.22 -10.05
C ILE A 12 16.29 10.28 -11.13
N VAL A 13 16.03 9.91 -12.38
CA VAL A 13 16.12 10.84 -13.51
C VAL A 13 15.10 11.96 -13.35
N GLY A 14 13.87 11.66 -12.92
CA GLY A 14 12.83 12.67 -12.68
C GLY A 14 13.23 13.71 -11.63
N ILE A 15 13.78 13.27 -10.49
CA ILE A 15 14.30 14.19 -9.46
C ILE A 15 15.45 15.02 -10.04
N PHE A 16 16.45 14.36 -10.64
CA PHE A 16 17.62 15.01 -11.20
C PHE A 16 17.28 16.07 -12.25
N THR A 17 16.39 15.74 -13.20
CA THR A 17 15.96 16.68 -14.23
C THR A 17 15.15 17.84 -13.65
N THR A 18 14.33 17.58 -12.63
CA THR A 18 13.51 18.62 -11.99
C THR A 18 14.36 19.60 -11.19
N GLU A 19 15.36 19.12 -10.46
CA GLU A 19 16.29 19.97 -9.71
C GLU A 19 17.12 20.85 -10.64
N ILE A 20 17.61 20.31 -11.75
CA ILE A 20 18.32 21.09 -12.77
C ILE A 20 17.39 22.13 -13.40
N TYR A 21 16.16 21.72 -13.77
CA TYR A 21 15.18 22.64 -14.32
C TYR A 21 14.92 23.82 -13.39
N HIS A 22 14.65 23.52 -12.11
CA HIS A 22 14.38 24.52 -11.09
C HIS A 22 15.58 25.44 -10.86
N PHE A 23 16.79 24.89 -10.84
CA PHE A 23 18.02 25.68 -10.74
C PHE A 23 18.17 26.67 -11.90
N ILE A 24 18.04 26.21 -13.15
CA ILE A 24 18.18 27.06 -14.35
C ILE A 24 17.14 28.18 -14.35
N VAL A 25 15.88 27.85 -14.03
CA VAL A 25 14.80 28.84 -13.93
C VAL A 25 15.07 29.86 -12.82
N LYS A 26 15.53 29.41 -11.64
CA LYS A 26 15.89 30.29 -10.51
C LYS A 26 17.05 31.24 -10.85
N GLN A 27 18.01 30.80 -11.65
CA GLN A 27 19.10 31.65 -12.15
C GLN A 27 18.66 32.61 -13.26
N GLY A 28 17.40 32.54 -13.70
CA GLY A 28 16.86 33.42 -14.73
C GLY A 28 17.33 33.08 -16.15
N TRP A 29 17.93 31.90 -16.36
CA TRP A 29 18.38 31.40 -17.66
C TRP A 29 17.18 30.90 -18.48
N THR A 30 16.31 31.84 -18.84
CA THR A 30 15.01 31.59 -19.47
C THR A 30 14.76 32.64 -20.55
N ILE A 31 13.87 32.33 -21.49
CA ILE A 31 13.46 33.29 -22.51
C ILE A 31 12.35 34.15 -21.90
N LYS A 32 12.61 35.45 -21.76
CA LYS A 32 11.66 36.43 -21.21
C LYS A 32 10.70 36.89 -22.31
N MET A 33 9.41 36.91 -21.99
CA MET A 33 8.37 37.42 -22.90
C MET A 33 7.99 38.87 -22.58
N PRO A 34 7.65 39.67 -23.61
CA PRO A 34 7.09 41.01 -23.42
C PRO A 34 5.76 40.99 -22.64
N GLU A 35 5.42 42.14 -22.05
CA GLU A 35 4.11 42.35 -21.45
C GLU A 35 3.02 42.25 -22.53
N GLY A 36 1.97 41.47 -22.25
CA GLY A 36 0.86 41.21 -23.18
C GLY A 36 0.85 39.82 -23.83
N VAL A 37 1.91 39.01 -23.65
CA VAL A 37 1.92 37.61 -24.12
C VAL A 37 1.11 36.70 -23.16
N PRO A 38 0.17 35.89 -23.67
CA PRO A 38 -0.62 34.98 -22.84
C PRO A 38 0.24 34.01 -22.00
N PRO A 39 -0.18 33.67 -20.76
CA PRO A 39 0.60 32.82 -19.86
C PRO A 39 1.00 31.46 -20.44
N ALA A 40 0.11 30.83 -21.21
CA ALA A 40 0.38 29.53 -21.82
C ALA A 40 1.58 29.57 -22.79
N VAL A 41 1.75 30.67 -23.53
CA VAL A 41 2.89 30.86 -24.44
C VAL A 41 4.14 31.16 -23.64
N THR A 42 4.06 32.04 -22.65
CA THR A 42 5.19 32.38 -21.76
C THR A 42 5.77 31.15 -21.07
N SER A 43 4.93 30.27 -20.53
CA SER A 43 5.38 29.03 -19.88
C SER A 43 6.17 28.10 -20.82
N GLY A 44 5.75 27.98 -22.09
CA GLY A 44 6.46 27.15 -23.07
C GLY A 44 7.87 27.66 -23.37
N PHE A 45 8.05 28.97 -23.51
CA PHE A 45 9.37 29.57 -23.78
C PHE A 45 10.28 29.63 -22.57
N VAL A 46 9.73 29.83 -21.37
CA VAL A 46 10.48 29.71 -20.11
C VAL A 46 11.08 28.31 -19.97
N ALA A 47 10.35 27.27 -20.38
CA ALA A 47 10.81 25.88 -20.31
C ALA A 47 11.87 25.52 -21.35
N LEU A 48 11.98 26.25 -22.47
CA LEU A 48 12.78 25.84 -23.62
C LEU A 48 14.28 25.68 -23.31
N ILE A 49 14.90 26.70 -22.71
CA ILE A 49 16.33 26.67 -22.34
C ILE A 49 16.60 25.57 -21.28
N PRO A 50 15.86 25.53 -20.15
CA PRO A 50 16.02 24.44 -19.18
C PRO A 50 15.90 23.04 -19.80
N SER A 51 14.86 22.79 -20.61
CA SER A 51 14.65 21.49 -21.24
C SER A 51 15.74 21.14 -22.24
N PHE A 52 16.24 22.11 -23.02
CA PHE A 52 17.34 21.87 -23.95
C PHE A 52 18.65 21.53 -23.23
N VAL A 53 19.00 22.26 -22.16
CA VAL A 53 20.18 21.97 -21.34
C VAL A 53 20.08 20.58 -20.73
N ILE A 54 18.92 20.23 -20.17
CA ILE A 54 18.68 18.90 -19.60
C ILE A 54 18.81 17.81 -20.67
N PHE A 55 18.22 18.01 -21.86
CA PHE A 55 18.29 17.04 -22.95
C PHE A 55 19.74 16.78 -23.38
N ILE A 56 20.53 17.83 -23.58
CA ILE A 56 21.94 17.71 -23.93
C ILE A 56 22.74 17.06 -22.80
N LEU A 57 22.53 17.47 -21.55
CA LEU A 57 23.27 16.93 -20.41
C LEU A 57 23.00 15.44 -20.21
N VAL A 58 21.73 15.05 -20.14
CA VAL A 58 21.33 13.64 -19.95
C VAL A 58 21.73 12.81 -21.16
N GLY A 59 21.56 13.33 -22.37
CA GLY A 59 21.98 12.66 -23.61
C GLY A 59 23.49 12.45 -23.67
N LEU A 60 24.30 13.44 -23.26
CA LEU A 60 25.75 13.34 -23.18
C LEU A 60 26.18 12.32 -22.13
N ILE A 61 25.62 12.39 -20.91
CA ILE A 61 25.90 11.42 -19.84
C ILE A 61 25.58 10.00 -20.33
N ALA A 62 24.40 9.80 -20.92
CA ALA A 62 23.99 8.48 -21.42
C ALA A 62 24.91 7.99 -22.54
N SER A 63 25.32 8.86 -23.45
CA SER A 63 26.21 8.51 -24.57
C SER A 63 27.63 8.19 -24.10
N VAL A 64 28.19 8.98 -23.18
CA VAL A 64 29.51 8.74 -22.59
C VAL A 64 29.51 7.42 -21.83
N LEU A 65 28.51 7.19 -20.97
CA LEU A 65 28.39 5.93 -20.23
C LEU A 65 28.25 4.72 -21.16
N LYS A 66 27.47 4.84 -22.24
CA LYS A 66 27.34 3.77 -23.23
C LYS A 66 28.66 3.50 -23.96
N ALA A 67 29.41 4.54 -24.30
CA ALA A 67 30.70 4.42 -24.97
C ALA A 67 31.79 3.81 -24.06
N THR A 68 31.81 4.14 -22.77
CA THR A 68 32.86 3.67 -21.85
C THR A 68 32.55 2.30 -21.23
N THR A 69 31.28 2.00 -20.94
CA THR A 69 30.88 0.76 -20.24
C THR A 69 30.24 -0.27 -21.14
N GLY A 70 29.79 0.12 -22.35
CA GLY A 70 28.96 -0.72 -23.21
C GLY A 70 27.50 -0.86 -22.73
N LEU A 71 27.13 -0.30 -21.57
CA LEU A 71 25.81 -0.39 -20.97
C LEU A 71 25.03 0.92 -21.12
N SER A 72 23.71 0.81 -21.29
CA SER A 72 22.83 1.99 -21.26
C SER A 72 22.73 2.57 -19.84
N LEU A 73 22.41 3.87 -19.73
CA LEU A 73 22.18 4.53 -18.44
C LEU A 73 21.16 3.75 -17.57
N THR A 74 20.09 3.24 -18.19
CA THR A 74 19.07 2.43 -17.53
C THR A 74 19.63 1.12 -16.97
N GLU A 75 20.49 0.42 -17.73
CA GLU A 75 21.13 -0.82 -17.28
C GLU A 75 22.11 -0.58 -16.13
N ILE A 76 22.89 0.52 -16.20
CA ILE A 76 23.84 0.89 -15.15
C ILE A 76 23.09 1.16 -13.84
N ILE A 77 22.06 2.00 -13.88
CA ILE A 77 21.24 2.31 -12.69
C ILE A 77 20.56 1.04 -12.17
N TYR A 78 20.07 0.18 -13.07
CA TYR A 78 19.48 -1.10 -12.68
C TYR A 78 20.47 -1.98 -11.92
N GLN A 79 21.66 -2.20 -12.47
CA GLN A 79 22.65 -3.10 -11.86
C GLN A 79 23.24 -2.55 -10.57
N LEU A 80 23.55 -1.25 -10.51
CA LEU A 80 24.23 -0.65 -9.36
C LEU A 80 23.27 -0.34 -8.21
N LEU A 81 22.04 0.06 -8.52
CA LEU A 81 21.09 0.54 -7.50
C LEU A 81 19.89 -0.39 -7.40
N GLN A 82 19.10 -0.52 -8.47
CA GLN A 82 17.81 -1.21 -8.37
C GLN A 82 17.93 -2.68 -7.97
N ALA A 83 18.86 -3.43 -8.56
CA ALA A 83 19.01 -4.87 -8.32
C ALA A 83 19.39 -5.18 -6.85
N PRO A 84 20.40 -4.52 -6.23
CA PRO A 84 20.67 -4.67 -4.80
C PRO A 84 19.46 -4.33 -3.92
N PHE A 85 18.77 -3.21 -4.19
CA PHE A 85 17.58 -2.83 -3.44
C PHE A 85 16.42 -3.82 -3.60
N GLN A 86 16.23 -4.35 -4.81
CA GLN A 86 15.21 -5.34 -5.11
C GLN A 86 15.51 -6.67 -4.39
N GLN A 87 16.77 -7.10 -4.33
CA GLN A 87 17.15 -8.32 -3.59
C GLN A 87 16.87 -8.20 -2.09
N ILE A 88 17.20 -7.05 -1.49
CA ILE A 88 16.88 -6.80 -0.07
C ILE A 88 15.36 -6.73 0.12
N GLY A 89 14.68 -6.03 -0.79
CA GLY A 89 13.23 -5.84 -0.79
C GLY A 89 12.44 -7.14 -0.91
N ASP A 90 12.94 -8.14 -1.65
CA ASP A 90 12.26 -9.42 -1.93
C ASP A 90 12.27 -10.41 -0.73
N THR A 91 12.87 -10.01 0.40
CA THR A 91 12.98 -10.85 1.60
C THR A 91 11.74 -10.78 2.49
N ILE A 92 11.42 -11.87 3.21
CA ILE A 92 10.31 -11.91 4.18
C ILE A 92 10.44 -10.76 5.21
N PRO A 93 11.60 -10.51 5.86
CA PRO A 93 11.72 -9.41 6.81
C PRO A 93 11.45 -8.04 6.20
N ALA A 94 11.89 -7.78 4.96
CA ALA A 94 11.62 -6.53 4.27
C ALA A 94 10.12 -6.34 4.00
N MET A 95 9.43 -7.39 3.54
CA MET A 95 7.98 -7.36 3.33
C MET A 95 7.21 -7.14 4.64
N CYS A 96 7.62 -7.81 5.72
CA CYS A 96 7.04 -7.61 7.05
C CYS A 96 7.24 -6.18 7.56
N LEU A 97 8.44 -5.61 7.40
CA LEU A 97 8.73 -4.24 7.77
C LEU A 97 7.90 -3.24 6.96
N LEU A 98 7.75 -3.49 5.66
CA LEU A 98 6.96 -2.65 4.76
C LEU A 98 5.48 -2.66 5.13
N MET A 99 4.90 -3.84 5.40
CA MET A 99 3.51 -3.95 5.88
C MET A 99 3.31 -3.36 7.27
N PHE A 100 4.28 -3.55 8.17
CA PHE A 100 4.27 -2.92 9.48
C PHE A 100 4.26 -1.39 9.36
N ALA A 101 5.17 -0.81 8.57
CA ALA A 101 5.27 0.63 8.38
C ALA A 101 3.99 1.20 7.73
N ARG A 102 3.41 0.49 6.75
CA ARG A 102 2.13 0.87 6.14
C ARG A 102 1.01 0.92 7.16
N GLY A 103 0.85 -0.13 7.98
CA GLY A 103 -0.15 -0.16 9.04
C GLY A 103 0.12 0.89 10.12
N PHE A 104 1.39 1.11 10.48
CA PHE A 104 1.78 2.07 11.50
C PHE A 104 1.41 3.50 11.11
N LEU A 105 1.62 3.89 9.85
CA LEU A 105 1.15 5.18 9.32
C LEU A 105 -0.38 5.30 9.38
N TRP A 106 -1.09 4.25 8.98
CA TRP A 106 -2.55 4.20 9.04
C TRP A 106 -3.09 4.32 10.46
N PHE A 107 -2.39 3.79 11.46
CA PHE A 107 -2.75 3.96 12.86
C PHE A 107 -2.81 5.45 13.27
N PHE A 108 -1.96 6.30 12.70
CA PHE A 108 -2.00 7.76 12.88
C PHE A 108 -2.90 8.48 11.86
N GLY A 109 -3.67 7.76 11.06
CA GLY A 109 -4.55 8.32 10.03
C GLY A 109 -3.82 8.79 8.76
N ILE A 110 -2.52 8.53 8.63
CA ILE A 110 -1.76 8.78 7.41
C ILE A 110 -1.97 7.60 6.47
N HIS A 111 -2.32 7.87 5.21
CA HIS A 111 -2.61 6.83 4.23
C HIS A 111 -1.33 6.08 3.81
N GLY A 112 -0.89 5.11 4.63
CA GLY A 112 0.40 4.44 4.48
C GLY A 112 0.61 3.76 3.14
N THR A 113 -0.47 3.30 2.49
CA THR A 113 -0.43 2.72 1.14
C THR A 113 0.08 3.71 0.10
N ASN A 114 -0.30 4.99 0.23
CA ASN A 114 0.02 6.02 -0.76
C ASN A 114 1.42 6.57 -0.48
N VAL A 115 1.76 6.75 0.80
CA VAL A 115 3.07 7.23 1.22
C VAL A 115 4.18 6.23 0.84
N LEU A 116 3.96 4.94 1.10
CA LEU A 116 4.95 3.89 0.81
C LEU A 116 4.77 3.23 -0.56
N GLY A 117 3.72 3.59 -1.30
CA GLY A 117 3.39 3.02 -2.60
C GLY A 117 4.54 3.06 -3.60
N PRO A 118 5.15 4.22 -3.88
CA PRO A 118 6.27 4.33 -4.82
C PRO A 118 7.47 3.43 -4.46
N ILE A 119 7.78 3.33 -3.17
CA ILE A 119 8.87 2.47 -2.67
C ILE A 119 8.50 1.00 -2.86
N SER A 120 7.29 0.62 -2.47
CA SER A 120 6.78 -0.75 -2.58
C SER A 120 6.73 -1.21 -4.03
N ASP A 121 6.18 -0.38 -4.91
CA ASP A 121 5.98 -0.68 -6.32
C ASP A 121 7.31 -0.77 -7.09
N SER A 122 8.33 -0.02 -6.67
CA SER A 122 9.68 -0.13 -7.24
C SER A 122 10.31 -1.51 -7.06
N ILE A 123 9.82 -2.31 -6.10
CA ILE A 123 10.26 -3.68 -5.80
C ILE A 123 9.24 -4.70 -6.33
N LEU A 124 7.96 -4.48 -6.02
CA LEU A 124 6.88 -5.45 -6.21
C LEU A 124 6.33 -5.52 -7.63
N LEU A 125 6.31 -4.41 -8.37
CA LEU A 125 5.85 -4.41 -9.77
C LEU A 125 6.83 -5.13 -10.70
N PRO A 126 8.16 -4.92 -10.61
CA PRO A 126 9.12 -5.72 -11.36
C PRO A 126 8.97 -7.23 -11.12
N ASN A 127 8.66 -7.63 -9.89
CA ASN A 127 8.52 -9.04 -9.53
C ASN A 127 7.30 -9.69 -10.20
N ILE A 128 6.13 -9.03 -10.22
CA ILE A 128 4.96 -9.58 -10.92
C ILE A 128 5.15 -9.58 -12.43
N GLU A 129 5.80 -8.57 -12.99
CA GLU A 129 6.09 -8.51 -14.44
C GLU A 129 7.04 -9.65 -14.85
N GLU A 130 8.03 -9.94 -14.02
CA GLU A 130 8.92 -11.08 -14.23
C GLU A 130 8.17 -12.42 -14.23
N ASN A 131 7.33 -12.66 -13.23
CA ASN A 131 6.50 -13.87 -13.17
C ASN A 131 5.53 -13.97 -14.37
N ALA A 132 4.85 -12.87 -14.71
CA ALA A 132 3.92 -12.83 -15.84
C ALA A 132 4.60 -13.17 -17.17
N ARG A 133 5.84 -12.68 -17.36
CA ARG A 133 6.65 -13.00 -18.55
C ARG A 133 7.01 -14.48 -18.62
N TYR A 134 7.46 -15.08 -17.52
CA TYR A 134 7.75 -16.52 -17.49
C TYR A 134 6.50 -17.36 -17.73
N PHE A 135 5.37 -16.97 -17.11
CA PHE A 135 4.10 -17.66 -17.32
C PHE A 135 3.61 -17.57 -18.77
N ALA A 136 3.76 -16.41 -19.41
CA ALA A 136 3.45 -16.23 -20.84
C ALA A 136 4.35 -17.08 -21.77
N GLN A 137 5.53 -17.50 -21.30
CA GLN A 137 6.43 -18.42 -21.99
C GLN A 137 6.11 -19.90 -21.72
N GLY A 138 5.03 -20.20 -21.00
CA GLY A 138 4.60 -21.56 -20.67
C GLY A 138 5.20 -22.12 -19.38
N VAL A 139 5.95 -21.33 -18.60
CA VAL A 139 6.40 -21.75 -17.27
C VAL A 139 5.18 -21.87 -16.35
N SER A 140 5.08 -22.98 -15.64
CA SER A 140 4.03 -23.21 -14.65
C SER A 140 4.01 -22.11 -13.58
N ALA A 141 2.83 -21.69 -13.13
CA ALA A 141 2.66 -20.72 -12.05
C ALA A 141 3.26 -21.18 -10.71
N TYR A 142 3.55 -22.48 -10.55
CA TYR A 142 4.26 -23.01 -9.39
C TYR A 142 5.77 -22.73 -9.44
N ASP A 143 6.33 -22.59 -10.64
CA ASP A 143 7.78 -22.58 -10.88
C ASP A 143 8.33 -21.18 -11.19
N VAL A 144 7.46 -20.17 -11.32
CA VAL A 144 7.90 -18.77 -11.49
C VAL A 144 8.75 -18.31 -10.28
N PRO A 145 9.70 -17.39 -10.47
CA PRO A 145 10.76 -17.15 -9.48
C PRO A 145 10.31 -16.35 -8.25
N LYS A 146 9.31 -15.48 -8.36
CA LYS A 146 8.99 -14.50 -7.30
C LYS A 146 7.76 -14.88 -6.50
N ILE A 147 7.83 -14.75 -5.17
CA ILE A 147 6.67 -14.84 -4.28
C ILE A 147 6.19 -13.43 -3.91
N ALA A 148 7.09 -12.58 -3.41
CA ALA A 148 6.76 -11.18 -3.14
C ALA A 148 6.50 -10.44 -4.44
N THR A 149 5.23 -10.16 -4.70
CA THR A 149 4.77 -9.44 -5.89
C THR A 149 3.68 -8.46 -5.47
N SER A 150 3.37 -7.50 -6.33
CA SER A 150 2.29 -6.54 -6.02
C SER A 150 0.95 -7.25 -5.81
N SER A 151 0.67 -8.28 -6.62
CA SER A 151 -0.54 -9.10 -6.50
C SER A 151 -0.53 -10.02 -5.28
N PHE A 152 0.63 -10.47 -4.81
CA PHE A 152 0.73 -11.20 -3.54
C PHE A 152 0.29 -10.30 -2.37
N ILE A 153 0.84 -9.08 -2.30
CA ILE A 153 0.51 -8.13 -1.24
C ILE A 153 -0.96 -7.68 -1.32
N SER A 154 -1.47 -7.39 -2.52
CA SER A 154 -2.84 -6.89 -2.66
C SER A 154 -3.90 -7.97 -2.45
N GLN A 155 -3.67 -9.19 -2.97
CA GLN A 155 -4.68 -10.24 -2.99
C GLN A 155 -4.61 -11.19 -1.80
N PHE A 156 -3.44 -11.41 -1.18
CA PHE A 156 -3.31 -12.39 -0.08
C PHE A 156 -3.01 -11.74 1.26
N VAL A 157 -2.33 -10.60 1.28
CA VAL A 157 -1.94 -9.93 2.53
C VAL A 157 -2.89 -8.79 2.92
N SER A 158 -3.44 -8.06 1.94
CA SER A 158 -4.31 -6.90 2.16
C SER A 158 -5.80 -7.22 1.88
N ILE A 159 -6.26 -8.41 2.26
CA ILE A 159 -7.63 -8.88 1.95
C ILE A 159 -8.65 -8.01 2.68
N GLY A 160 -9.47 -7.29 1.93
CA GLY A 160 -10.39 -6.32 2.48
C GLY A 160 -9.73 -5.04 2.96
N GLY A 161 -8.59 -4.67 2.38
CA GLY A 161 -7.87 -3.42 2.64
C GLY A 161 -6.73 -3.57 3.66
N THR A 162 -6.25 -2.43 4.18
CA THR A 162 -5.12 -2.44 5.14
C THR A 162 -5.52 -3.12 6.44
N GLY A 163 -4.67 -4.01 6.97
CA GLY A 163 -4.95 -4.73 8.22
C GLY A 163 -5.98 -5.86 8.08
N VAL A 164 -6.31 -6.27 6.85
CA VAL A 164 -7.25 -7.39 6.59
C VAL A 164 -8.68 -7.07 7.03
N GLY A 165 -9.24 -5.98 6.51
CA GLY A 165 -10.55 -5.46 6.93
C GLY A 165 -11.70 -6.47 6.81
N LEU A 166 -11.63 -7.43 5.89
CA LEU A 166 -12.64 -8.49 5.79
C LEU A 166 -12.68 -9.36 7.04
N ALA A 167 -11.51 -9.76 7.54
CA ALA A 167 -11.40 -10.53 8.76
C ALA A 167 -11.88 -9.74 9.99
N PHE A 168 -11.63 -8.44 10.03
CA PHE A 168 -12.18 -7.56 11.07
C PHE A 168 -13.71 -7.58 11.07
N VAL A 169 -14.35 -7.39 9.91
CA VAL A 169 -15.83 -7.40 9.79
C VAL A 169 -16.40 -8.73 10.28
N ILE A 170 -15.82 -9.84 9.83
CA ILE A 170 -16.24 -11.18 10.23
C ILE A 170 -16.09 -11.36 11.74
N ALA A 171 -14.95 -10.97 12.31
CA ALA A 171 -14.70 -11.06 13.75
C ALA A 171 -15.72 -10.22 14.56
N VAL A 172 -16.06 -9.01 14.11
CA VAL A 172 -17.10 -8.17 14.74
C VAL A 172 -18.47 -8.86 14.70
N ILE A 173 -18.86 -9.43 13.56
CA ILE A 173 -20.14 -10.14 13.42
C ILE A 173 -20.21 -11.34 14.38
N ILE A 174 -19.11 -12.08 14.53
CA ILE A 174 -19.03 -13.26 15.40
C ILE A 174 -19.11 -12.86 16.89
N ILE A 175 -18.25 -11.95 17.37
CA ILE A 175 -18.02 -11.80 18.82
C ILE A 175 -18.44 -10.46 19.42
N SER A 176 -18.56 -9.39 18.62
CA SER A 176 -18.86 -8.07 19.19
C SER A 176 -20.29 -8.03 19.75
N ARG A 177 -20.51 -7.32 20.85
CA ARG A 177 -21.82 -7.07 21.48
C ARG A 177 -22.33 -5.65 21.21
N SER A 178 -21.48 -4.77 20.69
CA SER A 178 -21.86 -3.39 20.37
C SER A 178 -22.72 -3.34 19.10
N LYS A 179 -23.98 -2.88 19.24
CA LYS A 179 -24.89 -2.69 18.10
C LYS A 179 -24.35 -1.65 17.11
N ALA A 180 -23.69 -0.61 17.61
CA ALA A 180 -23.10 0.45 16.77
C ALA A 180 -21.95 -0.11 15.94
N THR A 181 -20.99 -0.77 16.58
CA THR A 181 -19.82 -1.41 15.93
C THR A 181 -20.28 -2.42 14.88
N ARG A 182 -21.24 -3.30 15.21
CA ARG A 182 -21.82 -4.25 14.24
C ARG A 182 -22.46 -3.55 13.04
N LYS A 183 -23.28 -2.52 13.26
CA LYS A 183 -23.98 -1.80 12.18
C LYS A 183 -22.98 -1.14 11.23
N LEU A 184 -21.95 -0.50 11.78
CA LEU A 184 -20.89 0.16 11.01
C LEU A 184 -20.06 -0.86 10.22
N SER A 185 -19.63 -1.96 10.85
CA SER A 185 -18.89 -3.03 10.17
C SER A 185 -19.69 -3.68 9.04
N ILE A 186 -20.97 -3.96 9.27
CA ILE A 186 -21.85 -4.52 8.21
C ILE A 186 -22.01 -3.52 7.07
N GLY A 187 -22.23 -2.24 7.37
CA GLY A 187 -22.33 -1.18 6.37
C GLY A 187 -21.07 -0.98 5.53
N ALA A 188 -19.89 -1.28 6.08
CA ALA A 188 -18.62 -1.22 5.36
C ALA A 188 -18.36 -2.43 4.43
N THR A 189 -19.11 -3.52 4.57
CA THR A 189 -18.89 -4.78 3.84
C THR A 189 -18.76 -4.61 2.32
N PRO A 190 -19.62 -3.80 1.63
CA PRO A 190 -19.49 -3.62 0.19
C PRO A 190 -18.12 -3.06 -0.22
N GLY A 191 -17.58 -2.07 0.49
CA GLY A 191 -16.24 -1.54 0.21
C GLY A 191 -15.16 -2.58 0.49
N VAL A 192 -15.29 -3.29 1.61
CA VAL A 192 -14.31 -4.28 2.06
C VAL A 192 -14.21 -5.45 1.09
N LEU A 193 -15.30 -5.87 0.46
CA LEU A 193 -15.25 -6.90 -0.58
C LEU A 193 -14.42 -6.49 -1.80
N PHE A 194 -14.25 -5.19 -2.03
CA PHE A 194 -13.39 -4.59 -3.06
C PHE A 194 -12.10 -3.99 -2.47
N ASN A 195 -11.68 -4.46 -1.30
CA ASN A 195 -10.45 -4.03 -0.60
C ASN A 195 -10.40 -2.55 -0.19
N ILE A 196 -11.56 -1.88 -0.07
CA ILE A 196 -11.72 -0.50 0.38
C ILE A 196 -12.24 -0.53 1.83
N ASN A 197 -11.43 -0.09 2.80
CA ASN A 197 -11.77 -0.24 4.22
C ASN A 197 -11.68 1.04 5.07
N GLU A 198 -11.57 2.20 4.44
CA GLU A 198 -11.69 3.52 5.07
C GLU A 198 -12.96 3.65 5.93
N PRO A 199 -14.14 3.13 5.53
CA PRO A 199 -15.32 3.16 6.39
C PRO A 199 -15.12 2.42 7.72
N ILE A 200 -14.26 1.40 7.76
CA ILE A 200 -13.91 0.71 9.01
C ILE A 200 -12.87 1.52 9.79
N LEU A 201 -11.81 1.95 9.10
CA LEU A 201 -10.68 2.65 9.72
C LEU A 201 -11.14 3.90 10.46
N TYR A 202 -12.07 4.66 9.86
CA TYR A 202 -12.60 5.89 10.44
C TYR A 202 -13.95 5.71 11.14
N GLY A 203 -14.80 4.78 10.69
CA GLY A 203 -16.13 4.58 11.26
C GLY A 203 -16.13 3.77 12.55
N VAL A 204 -15.35 2.67 12.62
CA VAL A 204 -15.21 1.82 13.82
C VAL A 204 -13.95 2.22 14.63
N PRO A 205 -13.59 3.51 14.55
CA PRO A 205 -12.24 4.06 14.59
C PRO A 205 -11.13 3.04 14.94
N ILE A 206 -10.56 2.37 13.94
CA ILE A 206 -9.31 1.62 14.15
C ILE A 206 -8.14 2.60 14.32
N VAL A 207 -8.20 3.74 13.64
CA VAL A 207 -7.25 4.85 13.77
C VAL A 207 -7.20 5.27 15.25
N LEU A 208 -5.97 5.34 15.79
CA LEU A 208 -5.68 5.68 17.19
C LEU A 208 -6.31 4.76 18.24
N ASN A 209 -6.85 3.59 17.86
CA ASN A 209 -7.41 2.63 18.81
C ASN A 209 -6.36 1.62 19.30
N ALA A 210 -5.87 1.85 20.51
CA ALA A 210 -4.88 1.01 21.16
C ALA A 210 -5.32 -0.45 21.38
N SER A 211 -6.62 -0.74 21.44
CA SER A 211 -7.11 -2.12 21.57
C SER A 211 -6.95 -2.91 20.26
N LEU A 212 -6.94 -2.22 19.12
CA LEU A 212 -6.98 -2.81 17.78
C LEU A 212 -5.67 -2.65 17.00
N ILE A 213 -4.71 -1.85 17.48
CA ILE A 213 -3.42 -1.67 16.81
C ILE A 213 -2.67 -3.00 16.64
N ILE A 214 -2.68 -3.87 17.66
CA ILE A 214 -1.94 -5.13 17.64
C ILE A 214 -2.43 -6.04 16.50
N PRO A 215 -3.71 -6.43 16.41
CA PRO A 215 -4.17 -7.29 15.31
C PRO A 215 -4.05 -6.57 13.96
N PHE A 216 -4.21 -5.24 13.92
CA PHE A 216 -4.08 -4.46 12.68
C PHE A 216 -2.67 -4.52 12.08
N LEU A 217 -1.63 -4.48 12.91
CA LEU A 217 -0.23 -4.58 12.46
C LEU A 217 0.24 -6.02 12.31
N LEU A 218 -0.18 -6.92 13.21
CA LEU A 218 0.26 -8.31 13.27
C LEU A 218 -0.33 -9.15 12.13
N THR A 219 -1.61 -8.97 11.82
CA THR A 219 -2.31 -9.86 10.88
C THR A 219 -1.65 -9.89 9.49
N PRO A 220 -1.33 -8.75 8.84
CA PRO A 220 -0.63 -8.77 7.55
C PRO A 220 0.72 -9.49 7.60
N ILE A 221 1.46 -9.36 8.71
CA ILE A 221 2.76 -10.04 8.91
C ILE A 221 2.56 -11.55 8.95
N VAL A 222 1.54 -12.02 9.67
CA VAL A 222 1.20 -13.46 9.71
C VAL A 222 0.81 -13.97 8.32
N LEU A 223 0.01 -13.21 7.58
CA LEU A 223 -0.40 -13.60 6.22
C LEU A 223 0.77 -13.62 5.22
N ILE A 224 1.77 -12.75 5.38
CA ILE A 224 3.02 -12.85 4.60
C ILE A 224 3.65 -14.21 4.86
N ILE A 225 3.84 -14.60 6.12
CA ILE A 225 4.52 -15.86 6.48
C ILE A 225 3.72 -17.06 5.95
N VAL A 226 2.40 -17.08 6.16
CA VAL A 226 1.51 -18.14 5.67
C VAL A 226 1.58 -18.25 4.14
N GLY A 227 1.47 -17.13 3.44
CA GLY A 227 1.53 -17.09 1.98
C GLY A 227 2.88 -17.55 1.42
N TYR A 228 3.99 -17.14 2.03
CA TYR A 228 5.33 -17.61 1.65
C TYR A 228 5.51 -19.11 1.89
N ILE A 229 5.01 -19.66 2.99
CA ILE A 229 5.05 -21.10 3.24
C ILE A 229 4.18 -21.83 2.20
N ALA A 230 2.95 -21.37 1.96
CA ALA A 230 2.03 -22.02 1.03
C ALA A 230 2.53 -22.02 -0.41
N MET A 231 3.10 -20.90 -0.87
CA MET A 231 3.65 -20.77 -2.23
C MET A 231 5.06 -21.37 -2.36
N GLY A 232 5.88 -21.27 -1.32
CA GLY A 232 7.24 -21.83 -1.29
C GLY A 232 7.28 -23.35 -1.19
N THR A 233 6.28 -23.97 -0.55
CA THR A 233 6.11 -25.43 -0.50
C THR A 233 5.28 -26.00 -1.65
N VAL A 234 4.96 -25.17 -2.66
CA VAL A 234 4.23 -25.59 -3.88
C VAL A 234 2.80 -26.08 -3.59
N LEU A 235 2.26 -25.78 -2.40
CA LEU A 235 0.86 -26.06 -2.07
C LEU A 235 -0.07 -25.19 -2.92
N VAL A 236 0.30 -23.92 -3.09
CA VAL A 236 -0.45 -22.91 -3.84
C VAL A 236 0.47 -22.33 -4.92
N PRO A 237 -0.01 -22.13 -6.16
CA PRO A 237 0.79 -21.47 -7.19
C PRO A 237 1.10 -20.02 -6.81
N LYS A 238 2.22 -19.51 -7.31
CA LYS A 238 2.61 -18.12 -7.14
C LYS A 238 1.78 -17.23 -8.05
N THR A 239 1.85 -15.92 -7.82
CA THR A 239 1.13 -14.95 -8.62
C THR A 239 1.81 -14.71 -9.97
N VAL A 240 1.02 -14.72 -11.04
CA VAL A 240 1.46 -14.60 -12.44
C VAL A 240 0.69 -13.55 -13.23
N ALA A 241 -0.40 -13.00 -12.68
CA ALA A 241 -1.17 -11.94 -13.32
C ALA A 241 -1.20 -10.70 -12.42
N LEU A 242 -0.95 -9.52 -13.01
CA LEU A 242 -1.17 -8.25 -12.35
C LEU A 242 -2.67 -7.99 -12.24
N VAL A 243 -3.20 -8.15 -11.03
CA VAL A 243 -4.62 -7.93 -10.74
C VAL A 243 -4.80 -6.58 -10.03
N PRO A 244 -5.77 -5.74 -10.45
CA PRO A 244 -6.10 -4.51 -9.74
C PRO A 244 -6.35 -4.77 -8.25
N TRP A 245 -5.81 -3.90 -7.39
CA TRP A 245 -5.90 -4.10 -5.93
C TRP A 245 -7.34 -4.11 -5.41
N ASN A 246 -8.29 -3.49 -6.13
CA ASN A 246 -9.71 -3.46 -5.79
C ASN A 246 -10.52 -4.61 -6.39
N MET A 247 -9.85 -5.62 -6.98
CA MET A 247 -10.52 -6.83 -7.44
C MET A 247 -11.25 -7.51 -6.28
N PRO A 248 -12.51 -7.96 -6.46
CA PRO A 248 -13.24 -8.62 -5.39
C PRO A 248 -12.46 -9.78 -4.77
N VAL A 249 -12.57 -9.90 -3.44
CA VAL A 249 -12.01 -11.05 -2.70
C VAL A 249 -12.50 -12.36 -3.33
N LEU A 250 -11.68 -13.42 -3.30
CA LEU A 250 -11.86 -14.70 -4.01
C LEU A 250 -11.56 -14.61 -5.51
N ILE A 251 -12.14 -13.64 -6.23
CA ILE A 251 -11.87 -13.45 -7.66
C ILE A 251 -10.40 -13.04 -7.86
N GLY A 252 -9.91 -12.13 -7.03
CA GLY A 252 -8.52 -11.68 -7.09
C GLY A 252 -7.50 -12.80 -6.84
N GLY A 253 -7.79 -13.72 -5.92
CA GLY A 253 -6.92 -14.88 -5.65
C GLY A 253 -6.89 -15.88 -6.81
N TYR A 254 -8.05 -16.12 -7.43
CA TYR A 254 -8.15 -16.96 -8.63
C TYR A 254 -7.37 -16.38 -9.81
N LEU A 255 -7.62 -15.11 -10.15
CA LEU A 255 -7.00 -14.47 -11.32
C LEU A 255 -5.50 -14.27 -11.14
N SER A 256 -5.06 -13.82 -9.97
CA SER A 256 -3.63 -13.54 -9.72
C SER A 256 -2.77 -14.78 -9.82
N THR A 257 -3.33 -15.96 -9.55
CA THR A 257 -2.63 -17.26 -9.60
C THR A 257 -2.79 -17.99 -10.95
N GLY A 258 -3.20 -17.28 -12.00
CA GLY A 258 -3.33 -17.85 -13.35
C GLY A 258 -4.57 -18.74 -13.51
N GLY A 259 -5.63 -18.49 -12.73
CA GLY A 259 -6.87 -19.27 -12.79
C GLY A 259 -6.86 -20.52 -11.90
N SER A 260 -6.10 -20.51 -10.80
CA SER A 260 -6.05 -21.64 -9.88
C SER A 260 -7.03 -21.47 -8.71
N PHE A 261 -7.88 -22.47 -8.49
CA PHE A 261 -8.74 -22.54 -7.30
C PHE A 261 -7.95 -22.64 -5.99
N ARG A 262 -6.68 -23.07 -6.03
CA ARG A 262 -5.82 -23.07 -4.83
C ARG A 262 -5.53 -21.67 -4.32
N GLY A 263 -5.51 -20.66 -5.19
CA GLY A 263 -5.44 -19.25 -4.77
C GLY A 263 -6.67 -18.82 -3.98
N VAL A 264 -7.87 -19.25 -4.40
CA VAL A 264 -9.12 -18.99 -3.66
C VAL A 264 -9.08 -19.64 -2.28
N ILE A 265 -8.64 -20.90 -2.21
CA ILE A 265 -8.52 -21.65 -0.96
C ILE A 265 -7.57 -20.94 0.00
N LEU A 266 -6.41 -20.47 -0.49
CA LEU A 266 -5.48 -19.72 0.35
C LEU A 266 -6.10 -18.44 0.90
N GLN A 267 -6.81 -17.65 0.07
CA GLN A 267 -7.51 -16.46 0.57
C GLN A 267 -8.53 -16.78 1.67
N ILE A 268 -9.26 -17.89 1.55
CA ILE A 268 -10.19 -18.33 2.60
C ILE A 268 -9.43 -18.68 3.88
N VAL A 269 -8.33 -19.42 3.77
CA VAL A 269 -7.46 -19.76 4.91
C VAL A 269 -6.90 -18.50 5.57
N ASP A 270 -6.41 -17.54 4.78
CA ASP A 270 -5.87 -16.27 5.24
C ASP A 270 -6.94 -15.46 6.00
N VAL A 271 -8.16 -15.37 5.48
CA VAL A 271 -9.29 -14.70 6.15
C VAL A 271 -9.64 -15.41 7.46
N VAL A 272 -9.62 -16.74 7.51
CA VAL A 272 -9.88 -17.50 8.74
C VAL A 272 -8.81 -17.22 9.79
N ILE A 273 -7.53 -17.33 9.43
CA ILE A 273 -6.41 -17.06 10.34
C ILE A 273 -6.50 -15.62 10.86
N ALA A 274 -6.69 -14.66 9.96
CA ALA A 274 -6.86 -13.26 10.32
C ALA A 274 -8.05 -13.02 11.26
N THR A 275 -9.19 -13.67 11.00
CA THR A 275 -10.38 -13.57 11.84
C THR A 275 -10.08 -14.06 13.25
N LEU A 276 -9.42 -15.22 13.38
CA LEU A 276 -9.02 -15.80 14.66
C LEU A 276 -8.07 -14.87 15.43
N ILE A 277 -7.15 -14.19 14.75
CA ILE A 277 -6.27 -13.18 15.36
C ILE A 277 -7.11 -12.01 15.89
N TYR A 278 -8.10 -11.52 15.14
CA TYR A 278 -8.93 -10.38 15.54
C TYR A 278 -9.88 -10.66 16.72
N LEU A 279 -10.45 -11.87 16.82
CA LEU A 279 -11.46 -12.22 17.83
C LEU A 279 -11.13 -11.77 19.27
N PRO A 280 -9.96 -12.06 19.86
CA PRO A 280 -9.64 -11.64 21.22
C PRO A 280 -9.60 -10.12 21.38
N PHE A 281 -9.14 -9.39 20.37
CA PHE A 281 -9.00 -7.93 20.42
C PHE A 281 -10.33 -7.21 20.21
N ILE A 282 -11.23 -7.75 19.38
CA ILE A 282 -12.61 -7.24 19.29
C ILE A 282 -13.31 -7.34 20.65
N LYS A 283 -13.18 -8.49 21.32
CA LYS A 283 -13.74 -8.70 22.65
C LYS A 283 -13.12 -7.76 23.70
N LEU A 284 -11.83 -7.46 23.58
CA LEU A 284 -11.17 -6.46 24.42
C LEU A 284 -11.71 -5.05 24.15
N ASN A 285 -11.79 -4.67 22.87
CA ASN A 285 -12.28 -3.36 22.44
C ASN A 285 -13.69 -3.08 22.97
N ASP A 286 -14.61 -4.04 22.82
CA ASP A 286 -15.97 -3.94 23.35
C ASP A 286 -16.01 -3.68 24.87
N ARG A 287 -15.11 -4.32 25.64
CA ARG A 287 -15.02 -4.12 27.09
C ARG A 287 -14.49 -2.73 27.43
N VAL A 288 -13.53 -2.23 26.65
CA VAL A 288 -12.98 -0.88 26.82
C VAL A 288 -14.04 0.16 26.48
N GLU A 289 -14.71 0.04 25.33
CA GLU A 289 -15.81 0.93 24.92
C GLU A 289 -16.96 0.93 25.94
N ALA A 290 -17.36 -0.23 26.45
CA ALA A 290 -18.39 -0.31 27.48
C ALA A 290 -18.01 0.46 28.75
N LYS A 291 -16.74 0.39 29.19
CA LYS A 291 -16.25 1.16 30.34
C LYS A 291 -16.22 2.66 30.08
N ILE A 292 -15.77 3.08 28.91
CA ILE A 292 -15.75 4.49 28.49
C ILE A 292 -17.18 5.05 28.50
N ASN A 293 -18.13 4.35 27.87
CA ASN A 293 -19.53 4.76 27.82
C ASN A 293 -20.18 4.89 29.20
N VAL A 294 -19.83 4.01 30.16
CA VAL A 294 -20.32 4.11 31.55
C VAL A 294 -19.70 5.33 32.26
N ALA A 295 -18.40 5.56 32.10
CA ALA A 295 -17.71 6.70 32.69
C ALA A 295 -18.23 8.04 32.14
N GLU A 296 -18.49 8.12 30.83
CA GLU A 296 -19.08 9.30 30.19
C GLU A 296 -20.50 9.58 30.69
N LYS A 297 -21.36 8.56 30.79
CA LYS A 297 -22.71 8.72 31.37
C LYS A 297 -22.65 9.23 32.81
N GLN A 298 -21.74 8.71 33.63
CA GLN A 298 -21.55 9.17 35.00
C GLN A 298 -21.05 10.63 35.05
N LYS A 299 -20.14 11.02 34.15
CA LYS A 299 -19.64 12.39 34.04
C LYS A 299 -20.75 13.36 33.64
N SER A 300 -21.56 13.03 32.63
CA SER A 300 -22.70 13.85 32.22
C SER A 300 -23.73 14.01 33.34
N GLN A 301 -24.08 12.92 34.06
CA GLN A 301 -24.97 13.00 35.21
C GLN A 301 -24.45 13.88 36.36
N ARG A 302 -23.12 13.88 36.59
CA ARG A 302 -22.49 14.77 37.58
C ARG A 302 -22.56 16.24 37.16
N ILE A 303 -22.34 16.53 35.88
CA ILE A 303 -22.44 17.89 35.33
C ILE A 303 -23.87 18.41 35.46
N ASP A 304 -24.87 17.60 35.07
CA ASP A 304 -26.29 17.98 35.18
C ASP A 304 -26.72 18.24 36.63
N LYS A 305 -26.30 17.39 37.57
CA LYS A 305 -26.56 17.61 39.00
C LYS A 305 -25.92 18.89 39.50
N GLY A 306 -24.67 19.18 39.13
CA GLY A 306 -23.99 20.43 39.51
C GLY A 306 -24.59 21.68 38.85
N ALA A 307 -25.13 21.56 37.63
CA ALA A 307 -25.86 22.63 36.96
C ALA A 307 -27.20 22.93 37.66
N LYS A 308 -27.97 21.89 38.02
CA LYS A 308 -29.22 22.05 38.80
C LYS A 308 -28.97 22.68 40.17
N MET A 309 -27.97 22.21 40.90
CA MET A 309 -27.63 22.74 42.21
C MET A 309 -27.22 24.23 42.17
N ARG A 310 -26.58 24.69 41.08
CA ARG A 310 -26.29 26.13 40.87
C ARG A 310 -27.52 26.98 40.54
N TRP A 311 -28.57 26.39 39.97
CA TRP A 311 -29.84 27.07 39.72
C TRP A 311 -30.73 27.16 40.97
N GLU A 312 -30.57 26.25 41.93
CA GLU A 312 -31.35 26.25 43.18
C GLU A 312 -30.76 27.18 44.27
N ILE A 313 -29.52 27.66 44.10
CA ILE A 313 -28.82 28.53 45.07
C ILE A 313 -28.87 30.01 44.67
N ASN A 314 -29.34 30.34 43.46
CA ASN A 314 -29.54 31.71 42.97
C ASN A 314 -31.03 32.04 42.88
#